data_AF-A0A0H5R211-F1
#
_entry.id   AF-A0A0H5R211-F1
#
_cell.length_a   1.000
_cell.length_b   1.000
_cell.length_c   1.000
_cell.angle_alpha   90.00
_cell.angle_beta   90.00
_cell.angle_gamma   90.00
#
_symmetry.space_group_name_H-M   'P 1'
#
loop_
_entity.id
_entity.type
_entity.pdbx_description
1 polymer ?
#
loop_
_entity_poly.entity_id
_entity_poly.type
_entity_poly.pdbx_seq_one_letter_code
_entity_poly.pdbx_strand_id
1 'polypeptide(L)'
;MFVRNFSRKLLSNAPGSHTPSSMYEWLVKSGSIRHDSRQVPVMKALDKLHHDLISYTPDHFKLVNNGALSYLHRFIGGSGNQRPTPKGLYIYGSPGTGKTLLMDIFYDCALVSRFIIGD
;
A
#
# COMPACT_ATOMS: atom_id res chain seq x y z
N MET A 1 14.22 -14.60 5.52
CA MET A 1 13.19 -14.74 6.57
C MET A 1 13.39 -13.80 7.76
N PHE A 2 14.57 -13.21 7.98
CA PHE A 2 14.92 -12.42 9.16
C PHE A 2 14.33 -10.98 9.19
N VAL A 3 14.25 -10.30 8.04
CA VAL A 3 13.79 -8.88 7.96
C VAL A 3 12.30 -8.72 8.31
N ARG A 4 11.44 -9.62 7.82
CA ARG A 4 9.98 -9.54 8.02
C ARG A 4 9.52 -9.67 9.48
N ASN A 5 10.25 -10.43 10.30
CA ASN A 5 9.92 -10.54 11.73
C ASN A 5 10.36 -9.30 12.52
N PHE A 6 11.47 -8.69 12.11
CA PHE A 6 11.95 -7.44 12.70
C PHE A 6 11.01 -6.27 12.39
N SER A 7 10.62 -6.09 11.12
CA SER A 7 9.67 -5.04 10.72
C SER A 7 8.34 -5.18 11.47
N ARG A 8 7.80 -6.39 11.61
CA ARG A 8 6.54 -6.62 12.34
C ARG A 8 6.59 -6.21 13.81
N LYS A 9 7.70 -6.49 14.51
CA LYS A 9 7.83 -6.16 15.94
C LYS A 9 8.03 -4.64 16.16
N LEU A 10 8.68 -3.96 15.22
CA LEU A 10 8.86 -2.50 15.29
C LEU A 10 7.57 -1.74 14.97
N LEU A 11 6.84 -2.21 13.95
CA LEU A 11 5.63 -1.55 13.46
C LEU A 11 4.43 -1.76 14.40
N SER A 12 4.37 -2.86 15.16
CA SER A 12 3.27 -3.13 16.10
C SER A 12 3.14 -2.12 17.25
N ASN A 13 4.20 -1.35 17.54
CA ASN A 13 4.22 -0.35 18.62
C ASN A 13 4.03 1.08 18.10
N ALA A 14 3.82 1.25 16.79
CA ALA A 14 3.64 2.58 16.22
C ALA A 14 2.23 3.14 16.52
N PRO A 15 2.08 4.47 16.67
CA PRO A 15 0.78 5.08 16.89
C PRO A 15 -0.18 4.86 15.69
N GLY A 16 -1.50 4.88 15.94
CA GLY A 16 -2.51 4.56 14.92
C GLY A 16 -2.64 5.61 13.82
N SER A 17 -2.72 5.16 12.57
CA SER A 17 -2.93 5.92 11.32
C SER A 17 -1.81 6.93 10.97
N HIS A 18 -0.70 6.41 10.44
CA HIS A 18 0.37 7.23 9.85
C HIS A 18 0.40 7.07 8.33
N THR A 19 0.81 8.14 7.64
CA THR A 19 1.30 8.00 6.27
C THR A 19 2.62 7.20 6.28
N PRO A 20 2.94 6.50 5.18
CA PRO A 20 4.23 5.80 5.05
C PRO A 20 5.45 6.64 5.44
N SER A 21 5.51 7.91 5.03
CA SER A 21 6.59 8.84 5.40
C SER A 21 6.63 9.15 6.90
N SER A 22 5.49 9.40 7.53
CA SER A 22 5.42 9.67 8.97
C SER A 22 5.89 8.46 9.79
N MET A 23 5.52 7.26 9.36
CA MET A 23 5.99 6.01 9.97
C MET A 23 7.51 5.85 9.81
N TYR A 24 8.03 6.11 8.62
CA TYR A 24 9.47 6.10 8.36
C TYR A 24 10.22 7.08 9.27
N GLU A 25 9.76 8.32 9.38
CA GLU A 25 10.37 9.33 10.25
C GLU A 25 10.32 8.93 11.72
N TRP A 26 9.22 8.34 12.18
CA TRP A 26 9.12 7.83 13.54
C TRP A 26 10.13 6.70 13.82
N LEU A 27 10.28 5.76 12.88
CA LEU A 27 11.26 4.68 12.98
C LEU A 27 12.71 5.19 12.98
N VAL A 28 12.99 6.27 12.23
CA VAL A 28 14.28 6.95 12.25
C VAL A 28 14.51 7.63 13.61
N LYS A 29 13.53 8.40 14.09
CA LYS A 29 13.61 9.12 15.38
C LYS A 29 13.73 8.18 16.58
N SER A 30 13.10 7.00 16.53
CA SER A 30 13.22 5.97 17.56
C SER A 30 14.54 5.19 17.50
N GLY A 31 15.39 5.42 16.49
CA GLY A 31 16.64 4.70 16.29
C GLY A 31 16.47 3.28 15.76
N SER A 32 15.25 2.89 15.37
CA SER A 32 14.93 1.56 14.87
C SER A 32 15.48 1.31 13.46
N ILE A 33 15.60 2.36 12.66
CA ILE A 33 16.20 2.33 11.32
C ILE A 33 17.13 3.52 11.12
N ARG A 34 18.10 3.38 10.20
CA ARG A 34 18.98 4.48 9.80
C ARG A 34 18.31 5.32 8.72
N HIS A 35 18.38 6.65 8.87
CA HIS A 35 17.95 7.58 7.84
C HIS A 35 18.73 7.39 6.53
N ASP A 36 18.03 7.35 5.39
CA ASP A 36 18.59 7.33 4.05
C ASP A 36 17.84 8.32 3.16
N SER A 37 18.51 9.41 2.78
CA SER A 37 17.92 10.48 1.97
C SER A 37 17.39 9.99 0.61
N ARG A 38 17.88 8.86 0.09
CA ARG A 38 17.39 8.26 -1.17
C ARG A 38 16.03 7.59 -1.02
N GLN A 39 15.65 7.21 0.20
CA GLN A 39 14.37 6.57 0.50
C GLN A 39 13.25 7.61 0.69
N VAL A 40 13.60 8.86 1.03
CA VAL A 40 12.63 9.94 1.27
C VAL A 40 11.72 10.24 0.07
N PRO A 41 12.23 10.36 -1.18
CA PRO A 41 11.36 10.56 -2.34
C PRO A 41 10.43 9.36 -2.61
N VAL A 42 10.92 8.14 -2.33
CA VAL A 42 10.11 6.91 -2.49
C VAL A 42 8.98 6.89 -1.46
N MET A 43 9.24 7.29 -0.22
CA MET A 43 8.22 7.43 0.82
C MET A 43 7.14 8.44 0.44
N LYS A 44 7.50 9.59 -0.14
CA LYS A 44 6.52 10.57 -0.64
C LYS A 44 5.66 10.02 -1.77
N ALA A 45 6.24 9.22 -2.68
CA ALA A 45 5.46 8.56 -3.72
C ALA A 45 4.50 7.51 -3.14
N LEU A 46 4.93 6.79 -2.10
CA LEU A 46 4.11 5.83 -1.37
C LEU A 46 3.00 6.52 -0.56
N ASP A 47 3.22 7.72 -0.01
CA ASP A 47 2.16 8.51 0.64
C ASP A 47 1.06 8.86 -0.35
N LYS A 48 1.43 9.29 -1.55
CA LYS A 48 0.45 9.60 -2.60
C LYS A 48 -0.37 8.36 -2.94
N LEU A 49 0.30 7.23 -3.17
CA LEU A 49 -0.38 5.97 -3.45
C LEU A 49 -1.28 5.53 -2.28
N HIS A 50 -0.83 5.70 -1.04
CA HIS A 50 -1.61 5.42 0.17
C HIS A 50 -2.90 6.25 0.20
N HIS A 51 -2.79 7.55 -0.09
CA HIS A 51 -3.94 8.46 -0.17
C HIS A 51 -4.90 8.08 -1.31
N ASP A 52 -4.36 7.77 -2.48
CA ASP A 52 -5.12 7.33 -3.65
C ASP A 52 -5.87 6.01 -3.36
N LEU A 53 -5.28 5.09 -2.59
CA LEU A 53 -5.88 3.81 -2.23
C LEU A 53 -6.95 3.94 -1.15
N ILE A 54 -6.74 4.78 -0.12
CA ILE A 54 -7.74 5.00 0.93
C ILE A 54 -9.00 5.69 0.37
N SER A 55 -8.81 6.62 -0.56
CA SER A 55 -9.92 7.34 -1.20
C SER A 55 -10.60 6.56 -2.33
N TYR A 56 -10.05 5.41 -2.72
CA TYR A 56 -10.57 4.60 -3.81
C TYR A 56 -11.68 3.66 -3.34
N THR A 57 -12.90 3.92 -3.82
CA THR A 57 -14.04 3.00 -3.71
C THR A 57 -14.29 2.35 -5.08
N PRO A 58 -14.05 1.03 -5.25
CA PRO A 58 -14.32 0.36 -6.51
C PRO A 58 -15.83 0.34 -6.81
N ASP A 59 -16.23 0.76 -8.01
CA ASP A 59 -17.63 0.80 -8.46
C ASP A 59 -18.31 -0.59 -8.59
N HIS A 60 -17.58 -1.68 -8.34
CA HIS A 60 -18.05 -3.05 -8.54
C HIS A 60 -18.86 -3.64 -7.37
N PHE A 61 -19.12 -2.88 -6.29
CA PHE A 61 -20.01 -3.32 -5.20
C PHE A 61 -21.49 -2.96 -5.45
N LYS A 62 -21.86 -2.61 -6.68
CA LYS A 62 -23.27 -2.73 -7.12
C LYS A 62 -23.53 -4.20 -7.46
N LEU A 63 -24.02 -4.92 -6.46
CA LEU A 63 -24.61 -6.25 -6.55
C LEU A 63 -25.52 -6.36 -7.79
N VAL A 64 -25.03 -6.99 -8.85
CA VAL A 64 -25.90 -7.58 -9.86
C VAL A 64 -26.09 -9.03 -9.44
N ASN A 65 -27.20 -9.27 -8.75
CA ASN A 65 -27.95 -10.50 -8.96
C ASN A 65 -28.03 -10.71 -10.48
N ASN A 66 -27.57 -11.88 -10.94
CA ASN A 66 -27.64 -12.43 -12.31
C ASN A 66 -26.30 -12.47 -13.07
N GLY A 67 -25.64 -13.63 -12.94
CA GLY A 67 -25.23 -14.48 -14.07
C GLY A 67 -24.09 -13.99 -14.94
N ALA A 68 -22.94 -14.69 -14.86
CA ALA A 68 -21.92 -15.04 -15.87
C ALA A 68 -21.49 -14.07 -17.03
N LEU A 69 -22.14 -12.93 -17.24
CA LEU A 69 -21.93 -12.01 -18.36
C LEU A 69 -21.09 -10.79 -17.98
N SER A 70 -20.75 -10.63 -16.70
CA SER A 70 -19.97 -9.49 -16.21
C SER A 70 -18.51 -9.49 -16.67
N TYR A 71 -17.98 -10.59 -17.20
CA TYR A 71 -16.59 -10.65 -17.68
C TYR A 71 -16.40 -10.12 -19.11
N LEU A 72 -17.46 -10.05 -19.93
CA LEU A 72 -17.36 -9.69 -21.36
C LEU A 72 -17.46 -8.18 -21.63
N HIS A 73 -18.00 -7.38 -20.71
CA HIS A 73 -18.12 -5.92 -20.91
C HIS A 73 -16.79 -5.16 -20.78
N ARG A 74 -15.69 -5.82 -20.38
CA ARG A 74 -14.35 -5.20 -20.27
C ARG A 74 -13.62 -5.09 -21.60
N PHE A 75 -14.03 -5.86 -22.60
CA PHE A 75 -13.36 -5.94 -23.91
C PHE A 75 -14.08 -5.15 -25.01
N ILE A 76 -15.30 -4.69 -24.78
CA ILE A 76 -16.07 -3.89 -25.74
C ILE A 76 -16.24 -2.50 -25.15
N GLY A 77 -15.61 -1.52 -25.82
CA GLY A 77 -15.45 -0.14 -25.37
C GLY A 77 -16.68 0.45 -24.67
N GLY A 78 -16.45 0.96 -23.47
CA GLY A 78 -17.44 1.70 -22.69
C GLY A 78 -16.75 2.85 -21.98
N SER A 79 -16.72 4.00 -22.64
CA SER A 79 -16.46 5.31 -22.03
C SER A 79 -17.59 5.60 -21.03
N GLY A 80 -17.45 5.05 -19.83
CA GLY A 80 -18.23 5.42 -18.65
C GLY A 80 -17.33 6.24 -17.74
N ASN A 81 -17.90 7.16 -16.98
CA ASN A 81 -17.22 8.03 -16.02
C ASN A 81 -16.59 7.21 -14.87
N GLN A 82 -15.56 6.43 -15.17
CA GLN A 82 -14.85 5.58 -14.23
C GLN A 82 -13.87 6.45 -13.46
N ARG A 83 -14.02 6.48 -12.13
CA ARG A 83 -12.99 7.08 -11.29
C ARG A 83 -11.65 6.43 -11.66
N PRO A 84 -10.58 7.22 -11.89
CA PRO A 84 -9.33 6.67 -12.36
C PRO A 84 -8.78 5.67 -11.34
N THR A 85 -8.61 4.42 -11.76
CA THR A 85 -7.99 3.39 -10.93
C THR A 85 -6.60 3.85 -10.48
N PRO A 86 -6.26 3.80 -9.18
CA PRO A 86 -4.93 4.16 -8.70
C PRO A 86 -3.85 3.37 -9.44
N LYS A 87 -2.82 4.08 -9.93
CA LYS A 87 -1.69 3.45 -10.62
C LYS A 87 -0.75 2.82 -9.58
N GLY A 88 -0.26 1.62 -9.87
CA GLY A 88 0.78 0.99 -9.03
C GLY A 88 2.13 1.69 -9.12
N LEU A 89 2.98 1.49 -8.11
CA LEU A 89 4.36 1.98 -8.05
C LEU A 89 5.34 0.80 -8.09
N TYR A 90 6.38 0.89 -8.92
CA TYR A 90 7.47 -0.09 -8.97
C TYR A 90 8.75 0.49 -8.38
N ILE A 91 9.26 -0.13 -7.31
CA ILE A 91 10.48 0.30 -6.61
C ILE A 91 11.64 -0.61 -7.03
N TYR A 92 12.69 -0.04 -7.61
CA TYR A 92 13.90 -0.75 -8.04
C TYR A 92 15.18 -0.15 -7.44
N GLY A 93 16.27 -0.92 -7.48
CA GLY A 93 17.58 -0.51 -6.95
C GLY A 93 18.43 -1.70 -6.54
N SER A 94 19.70 -1.44 -6.22
CA SER A 94 20.68 -2.49 -5.86
C SER A 94 20.25 -3.36 -4.67
N PRO A 95 20.77 -4.60 -4.54
CA PRO A 95 20.56 -5.40 -3.34
C PRO A 95 20.97 -4.64 -2.06
N GLY A 96 20.25 -4.88 -0.96
CA GLY A 96 20.57 -4.23 0.33
C GLY A 96 20.13 -2.77 0.50
N THR A 97 19.49 -2.13 -0.48
CA THR A 97 19.03 -0.72 -0.37
C THR A 97 17.77 -0.51 0.47
N GLY A 98 17.27 -1.56 1.14
CA GLY A 98 16.11 -1.45 2.03
C GLY A 98 14.74 -1.41 1.33
N LYS A 99 14.61 -1.78 0.05
CA LYS A 99 13.32 -1.79 -0.67
C LYS A 99 12.22 -2.57 0.05
N THR A 100 12.56 -3.73 0.61
CA THR A 100 11.62 -4.55 1.40
C THR A 100 11.12 -3.82 2.64
N LEU A 101 11.99 -3.07 3.33
CA LEU A 101 11.60 -2.24 4.48
C LEU A 101 10.59 -1.17 4.06
N LEU A 102 10.82 -0.50 2.92
CA LEU A 102 9.89 0.52 2.42
C LEU A 102 8.50 -0.08 2.15
N MET A 103 8.46 -1.28 1.56
CA MET A 103 7.21 -1.99 1.32
C MET A 103 6.55 -2.47 2.61
N ASP A 104 7.32 -2.95 3.60
CA ASP A 104 6.78 -3.36 4.90
C ASP A 104 6.11 -2.18 5.61
N ILE A 105 6.75 -1.00 5.62
CA ILE A 105 6.19 0.25 6.17
C ILE A 105 4.89 0.63 5.44
N PHE A 106 4.90 0.59 4.10
CA PHE A 106 3.72 0.92 3.29
C PHE A 106 2.55 -0.01 3.56
N TYR A 107 2.77 -1.33 3.57
CA TYR A 107 1.72 -2.32 3.81
C TYR A 107 1.09 -2.20 5.19
N ASP A 108 1.89 -1.84 6.19
CA ASP A 108 1.41 -1.61 7.55
C ASP A 108 0.52 -0.36 7.64
N CYS A 109 0.95 0.74 6.99
CA CYS A 109 0.17 1.98 6.93
C CYS A 109 -1.11 1.85 6.09
N ALA A 110 -1.08 1.04 5.04
CA ALA A 110 -2.17 0.93 4.07
C ALA A 110 -3.43 0.26 4.62
N LEU A 111 -3.39 -0.40 5.80
CA LEU A 111 -4.53 -1.11 6.41
C LEU A 111 -5.42 -1.74 5.33
N VAL A 112 -4.83 -2.56 4.47
CA VAL A 112 -5.62 -3.54 3.72
C VAL A 112 -6.22 -4.38 4.82
N SER A 113 -7.51 -4.17 5.11
CA SER A 113 -8.28 -5.03 6.00
C SER A 113 -7.91 -6.44 5.58
N ARG A 114 -7.13 -7.14 6.43
CA ARG A 114 -6.93 -8.57 6.27
C ARG A 114 -8.33 -9.09 6.50
N PHE A 115 -9.08 -9.24 5.40
CA PHE A 115 -10.10 -10.25 5.30
C PHE A 115 -9.34 -11.56 5.48
N ILE A 116 -9.06 -11.89 6.74
CA ILE A 116 -8.94 -13.25 7.18
C ILE A 116 -10.32 -13.79 6.82
N ILE A 117 -10.39 -14.51 5.71
CA ILE A 117 -11.49 -15.42 5.46
C ILE A 117 -11.41 -16.36 6.67
N GLY A 118 -12.27 -16.10 7.66
CA GLY A 118 -12.41 -16.96 8.81
C GLY A 118 -12.84 -18.34 8.34
N ASP A 119 -12.20 -19.33 8.94
CA ASP A 119 -12.58 -20.74 9.14
C ASP A 119 -13.70 -21.33 8.26
#